data_AF-A0AAU6WUU7-F1
#
_entry.id   AF-A0AAU6WUU7-F1
#
_cell.length_a   1.000
_cell.length_b   1.000
_cell.length_c   1.000
_cell.angle_alpha   90.00
_cell.angle_beta   90.00
_cell.angle_gamma   90.00
#
_symmetry.space_group_name_H-M   'P 1'
#
loop_
_entity.id
_entity.type
_entity.pdbx_description
1 polymer ?
#
loop_
_entity_poly.entity_id
_entity_poly.type
_entity_poly.pdbx_seq_one_letter_code
_entity_poly.pdbx_strand_id
1 'polypeptide(L)' 'MGANATILAGITIGENSLIGAGSVVTKDIPANELWIGNPAKFYKKYETPLL' A
#
# COMPACT_ATOMS: atom_id res chain seq x y z
N MET A 1 -6.88 2.85 -0.01
CA MET A 1 -6.87 1.37 0.02
C MET A 1 -7.73 0.83 -1.12
N GLY A 2 -7.23 -0.10 -1.93
CA GLY A 2 -8.03 -0.79 -2.95
C GLY A 2 -9.04 -1.76 -2.33
N ALA A 3 -10.10 -2.09 -3.07
CA ALA A 3 -11.13 -3.01 -2.61
C ALA A 3 -10.53 -4.39 -2.24
N ASN A 4 -11.03 -4.99 -1.15
CA ASN A 4 -10.57 -6.30 -0.67
C ASN A 4 -9.05 -6.39 -0.37
N ALA A 5 -8.38 -5.26 -0.08
CA ALA A 5 -7.04 -5.29 0.47
C ALA A 5 -7.08 -5.76 1.93
N THR A 6 -6.22 -6.71 2.29
CA THR A 6 -6.05 -7.20 3.66
C THR A 6 -4.73 -6.69 4.23
N ILE A 7 -4.78 -6.14 5.44
CA ILE A 7 -3.61 -5.64 6.18
C ILE A 7 -3.43 -6.51 7.41
N LEU A 8 -2.27 -7.15 7.55
CA LEU A 8 -1.97 -7.89 8.77
C LEU A 8 -1.86 -6.92 9.96
N ALA A 9 -2.24 -7.39 11.14
CA ALA A 9 -2.20 -6.58 12.35
C ALA A 9 -0.77 -6.13 12.68
N GLY A 10 -0.63 -4.91 13.21
CA GLY A 10 0.67 -4.34 13.60
C GLY A 10 1.46 -3.70 12.46
N ILE A 11 0.90 -3.61 11.26
CA ILE A 11 1.51 -2.94 10.10
C ILE A 11 1.14 -1.45 10.07
N THR A 12 2.13 -0.60 9.82
CA THR A 12 1.94 0.83 9.56
C THR A 12 1.82 1.09 8.05
N ILE A 13 0.80 1.86 7.68
CA ILE A 13 0.57 2.34 6.32
C ILE A 13 0.91 3.82 6.27
N GLY A 14 1.97 4.17 5.55
CA GLY A 14 2.40 5.54 5.36
C GLY A 14 1.33 6.38 4.65
N GLU A 15 1.29 7.65 5.00
CA GLU A 15 0.37 8.62 4.41
C GLU A 15 0.54 8.66 2.89
N ASN A 16 -0.57 8.87 2.17
CA ASN A 16 -0.56 8.92 0.71
C ASN A 16 0.12 7.69 0.10
N SER A 17 -0.08 6.49 0.64
CA SER A 17 0.30 5.25 -0.03
C SER A 17 -0.91 4.62 -0.71
N LEU A 18 -0.68 3.88 -1.79
CA LEU A 18 -1.72 3.13 -2.51
C LEU A 18 -1.49 1.64 -2.31
N ILE A 19 -2.53 0.97 -1.86
CA ILE A 19 -2.58 -0.50 -1.82
C ILE A 19 -3.54 -0.96 -2.92
N GLY A 20 -3.06 -1.79 -3.84
CA GLY A 20 -3.88 -2.34 -4.92
C GLY A 20 -5.02 -3.24 -4.40
N ALA A 21 -6.09 -3.37 -5.17
CA ALA A 21 -7.20 -4.26 -4.84
C ALA A 21 -6.72 -5.72 -4.66
N GLY A 22 -7.30 -6.44 -3.69
CA GLY A 22 -6.94 -7.84 -3.39
C GLY A 22 -5.53 -8.06 -2.82
N SER A 23 -4.80 -6.99 -2.46
CA SER A 23 -3.43 -7.14 -1.94
C SER A 23 -3.42 -7.63 -0.49
N VAL A 24 -2.39 -8.39 -0.10
CA VAL A 24 -2.16 -8.82 1.29
C VAL A 24 -0.89 -8.17 1.82
N VAL A 25 -1.05 -7.16 2.68
CA VAL A 25 0.06 -6.38 3.23
C VAL A 25 0.64 -7.10 4.44
N THR A 26 1.92 -7.47 4.32
CA THR A 26 2.66 -8.28 5.31
C THR A 26 3.84 -7.53 5.94
N LYS A 27 4.07 -6.27 5.58
CA LYS A 27 5.15 -5.42 6.08
C LYS A 27 4.76 -3.95 6.00
N ASP A 28 5.44 -3.11 6.77
CA ASP A 28 5.23 -1.66 6.78
C ASP A 28 5.39 -1.04 5.38
N ILE A 29 4.53 -0.07 5.09
CA ILE A 29 4.46 0.61 3.81
C ILE A 29 4.89 2.07 4.00
N PRO A 30 5.96 2.53 3.32
CA PRO A 30 6.34 3.93 3.33
C PRO A 30 5.29 4.85 2.68
N ALA A 31 5.34 6.13 3.03
CA ALA A 31 4.51 7.16 2.40
C ALA A 31 4.81 7.30 0.90
N ASN A 32 3.81 7.68 0.09
CA ASN A 32 3.95 7.95 -1.35
C ASN A 32 4.41 6.74 -2.21
N GLU A 33 4.07 5.52 -1.77
CA GLU A 33 4.37 4.29 -2.51
C GLU A 33 3.12 3.54 -2.95
N LEU A 34 3.19 2.90 -4.12
CA LEU A 34 2.20 1.96 -4.62
C LEU A 34 2.70 0.52 -4.38
N TRP A 35 1.86 -0.26 -3.69
CA TRP A 35 2.11 -1.67 -3.37
C TRP A 35 0.96 -2.55 -3.87
N ILE A 36 1.30 -3.68 -4.49
CA ILE A 36 0.31 -4.59 -5.10
C ILE A 36 0.66 -6.06 -4.88
N GLY A 37 -0.36 -6.94 -4.88
CA GLY A 37 -0.21 -8.39 -4.91
C GLY A 37 -0.41 -9.09 -3.56
N ASN A 38 -0.29 -10.43 -3.57
CA ASN A 38 -0.35 -11.28 -2.39
C ASN A 38 0.87 -12.24 -2.36
N PRO A 39 1.89 -11.99 -1.52
CA PRO A 39 2.02 -10.83 -0.63
C PRO A 39 2.27 -9.54 -1.42
N ALA A 40 1.86 -8.41 -0.84
CA ALA A 40 2.03 -7.09 -1.44
C ALA A 40 3.54 -6.78 -1.57
N LYS A 41 3.94 -6.27 -2.73
CA LYS A 41 5.30 -5.85 -3.03
C LYS A 41 5.31 -4.40 -3.53
N PHE A 42 6.39 -3.70 -3.23
CA PHE A 42 6.67 -2.38 -3.80
C PHE A 42 6.59 -2.47 -5.32
N TYR A 43 5.81 -1.58 -5.93
CA TYR A 43 5.69 -1.45 -7.37
C TYR A 43 6.38 -0.18 -7.87
N LYS A 44 6.01 0.99 -7.32
CA LYS A 44 6.67 2.27 -7.61
C LYS A 44 6.39 3.31 -6.54
N LYS A 45 7.21 4.37 -6.50
CA LYS A 45 6.84 5.64 -5.88
C LYS A 45 5.89 6.39 -6.80
N TYR A 46 5.02 7.22 -6.22
CA TYR A 46 4.22 8.14 -7.02
C TYR A 46 4.21 9.52 -6.36
N GLU A 47 4.19 10.56 -7.18
CA GLU A 47 4.03 11.93 -6.71
C GLU A 47 2.58 12.15 -6.31
N THR A 48 2.37 12.66 -5.10
CA THR A 48 1.05 13.10 -4.65
C THR A 48 0.64 14.29 -5.53
N PRO A 49 -0.50 14.25 -6.25
CA PRO A 49 -1.05 15.47 -6.80
C PRO A 49 -1.35 16.40 -5.63
N LEU A 50 -0.76 17.60 -5.63
CA LEU A 50 -1.17 18.67 -4.73
C LEU A 50 -2.63 18.99 -5.06
N LEU A 51 -3.55 18.50 -4.23
CA LEU A 51 -4.91 19.06 -4.15
C LEU A 51 -4.84 20.41 -3.45
#